data_AF-A0A8B9W1Q5-F1
#
_entry.id   AF-A0A8B9W1Q5-F1
#
_cell.length_a   1.000
_cell.length_b   1.000
_cell.length_c   1.000
_cell.angle_alpha   90.00
_cell.angle_beta   90.00
_cell.angle_gamma   90.00
#
_symmetry.space_group_name_H-M   'P 1'
#
loop_
_entity.id
_entity.type
_entity.pdbx_description
1 polymer ?
#
loop_
_entity_poly.entity_id
_entity_poly.type
_entity_poly.pdbx_seq_one_letter_code
_entity_poly.pdbx_strand_id
1 'polypeptide(L)'
;LREKDPSGAWSNLHSSLLGATALPPDLPFSRAGGFLLLTPCAHSVRGKTCCRPSLPACWRPHFGRIPSPRFSPAFSALAFAPRVPQNPARLCALALLLQCEEAAYEERHYPAGKWACVTKGEPLYEQSISLSFMKLMRYICKENSVGRYLGMTVPVLNEIHLNEEGTELEREVLTAYYLPGQFQQNPPVPMDPEIHITERAPLRVITRVFYGITTEETILREIGLFWELLGSTDAVLRETYIVATYQNPSVPQRRNEIWFIRRAE
;
A
#
# COMPACT_ATOMS: atom_id res chain seq x y z
N LEU A 1 9.31 20.18 32.69
CA LEU A 1 10.22 19.67 31.64
C LEU A 1 9.35 19.44 30.42
N ARG A 2 9.50 20.30 29.39
CA ARG A 2 8.60 20.36 28.22
C ARG A 2 8.72 19.08 27.39
N GLU A 3 7.60 18.38 27.19
CA GLU A 3 7.42 17.38 26.15
C GLU A 3 7.79 17.98 24.79
N LYS A 4 8.73 17.32 24.09
CA LYS A 4 8.98 17.59 22.68
C LYS A 4 8.09 16.64 21.87
N ASP A 5 7.07 17.22 21.27
CA ASP A 5 6.19 16.57 20.32
C ASP A 5 7.00 16.05 19.10
N PRO A 6 7.00 14.72 18.84
CA PRO A 6 7.71 14.12 17.70
C PRO A 6 7.07 14.44 16.34
N SER A 7 5.91 15.10 16.30
CA SER A 7 5.26 15.56 15.06
C SER A 7 6.10 16.60 14.29
N GLY A 8 6.92 17.39 14.99
CA GLY A 8 7.74 18.46 14.39
C GLY A 8 8.94 18.00 13.57
N ALA A 9 9.35 16.74 13.68
CA ALA A 9 10.44 16.19 12.85
C ALA A 9 10.00 15.98 11.39
N TRP A 10 8.70 15.77 11.16
CA TRP A 10 8.14 15.47 9.85
C TRP A 10 7.89 16.72 8.99
N SER A 11 7.49 17.84 9.60
CA SER A 11 7.32 19.13 8.91
C SER A 11 8.66 19.72 8.43
N ASN A 12 9.75 19.50 9.18
CA ASN A 12 11.09 19.99 8.85
C ASN A 12 11.74 19.28 7.65
N LEU A 13 11.39 18.03 7.38
CA LEU A 13 11.82 17.31 6.17
C LEU A 13 11.15 17.87 4.90
N HIS A 14 9.90 18.35 5.01
CA HIS A 14 9.21 19.02 3.89
C HIS A 14 9.76 20.43 3.65
N SER A 15 10.15 21.16 4.70
CA SER A 15 10.70 22.51 4.58
C SER A 15 12.15 22.54 4.05
N SER A 16 12.95 21.54 4.38
CA SER A 16 14.36 21.46 3.95
C SER A 16 14.53 21.11 2.45
N LEU A 17 13.47 20.63 1.78
CA LEU A 17 13.46 20.28 0.36
C LEU A 17 13.05 21.45 -0.57
N LEU A 18 12.60 22.59 0.00
CA LEU A 18 12.14 23.76 -0.77
C LEU A 18 13.05 25.00 -0.63
N GLY A 19 14.22 24.86 0.01
CA GLY A 19 15.15 25.97 0.23
C GLY A 19 16.10 26.22 -0.94
N ALA A 20 15.62 26.74 -2.07
CA ALA A 20 16.47 27.43 -3.03
C ALA A 20 15.73 28.56 -3.77
N THR A 21 16.23 29.78 -3.54
CA THR A 21 16.02 31.05 -4.28
C THR A 21 14.72 31.82 -4.04
N ALA A 22 14.88 33.03 -3.50
CA ALA A 22 13.86 34.04 -3.31
C ALA A 22 13.80 35.03 -4.50
N LEU A 23 12.57 35.36 -4.96
CA LEU A 23 12.04 36.66 -5.48
C LEU A 23 10.84 36.43 -6.44
N PRO A 24 9.91 37.41 -6.64
CA PRO A 24 8.99 38.10 -5.72
C PRO A 24 7.51 37.71 -6.02
N PRO A 25 6.49 38.26 -5.29
CA PRO A 25 5.13 37.73 -5.29
C PRO A 25 4.28 38.35 -6.41
N ASP A 26 3.49 37.54 -7.12
CA ASP A 26 2.10 37.85 -7.48
C ASP A 26 1.45 36.71 -8.31
N LEU A 27 0.17 36.45 -7.98
CA LEU A 27 -0.88 35.70 -8.72
C LEU A 27 -1.07 34.16 -8.48
N PRO A 28 -2.32 33.65 -8.62
CA PRO A 28 -2.93 32.77 -7.62
C PRO A 28 -3.13 31.30 -8.07
N PHE A 29 -3.35 30.45 -7.07
CA PHE A 29 -4.07 29.16 -7.08
C PHE A 29 -3.98 28.27 -8.35
N SER A 30 -3.30 27.12 -8.22
CA SER A 30 -3.86 25.86 -8.73
C SER A 30 -3.34 24.66 -7.95
N ARG A 31 -4.28 23.95 -7.35
CA ARG A 31 -4.15 22.59 -6.79
C ARG A 31 -4.01 21.63 -7.97
N ALA A 32 -2.86 20.97 -8.11
CA ALA A 32 -2.76 19.65 -8.77
C ALA A 32 -1.41 19.01 -8.47
N GLY A 33 -1.44 17.87 -7.78
CA GLY A 33 -0.27 17.05 -7.49
C GLY A 33 -0.72 15.68 -7.03
N GLY A 34 -1.47 14.97 -7.88
CA GLY A 34 -1.84 13.58 -7.63
C GLY A 34 -0.63 12.69 -7.88
N PHE A 35 -0.04 12.13 -6.82
CA PHE A 35 0.94 11.06 -6.93
C PHE A 35 0.21 9.74 -7.24
N LEU A 36 0.57 9.13 -8.37
CA LEU A 36 0.16 7.76 -8.72
C LEU A 36 0.89 6.79 -7.77
N LEU A 37 0.17 6.29 -6.77
CA LEU A 37 0.64 5.18 -5.92
C LEU A 37 0.46 3.87 -6.69
N LEU A 38 1.55 3.13 -6.88
CA LEU A 38 1.50 1.78 -7.43
C LEU A 38 1.07 0.82 -6.30
N THR A 39 -0.11 0.23 -6.43
CA THR A 39 -0.60 -0.84 -5.56
C THR A 39 -0.16 -2.19 -6.12
N PRO A 40 0.41 -3.10 -5.30
CA PRO A 40 0.58 -4.48 -5.70
C PRO A 40 -0.81 -5.14 -5.80
N CYS A 41 -1.12 -5.73 -6.95
CA CYS A 41 -2.38 -6.43 -7.18
C CYS A 41 -2.43 -7.72 -6.35
N ALA A 42 -3.35 -7.79 -5.38
CA ALA A 42 -3.70 -9.03 -4.68
C ALA A 42 -4.91 -9.69 -5.37
N HIS A 43 -4.89 -11.03 -5.43
CA HIS A 43 -6.08 -11.79 -5.84
C HIS A 43 -6.96 -12.02 -4.60
N SER A 44 -8.18 -11.51 -4.64
CA SER A 44 -9.19 -11.66 -3.58
C SER A 44 -10.09 -12.84 -3.92
N VAL A 45 -10.17 -13.84 -3.04
CA VAL A 45 -11.07 -14.99 -3.18
C VAL A 45 -12.13 -14.89 -2.09
N ARG A 46 -13.39 -14.61 -2.48
CA ARG A 46 -14.52 -14.66 -1.55
C ARG A 46 -14.99 -16.10 -1.39
N GLY A 47 -15.09 -16.59 -0.16
CA GLY A 47 -15.65 -17.90 0.12
C GLY A 47 -17.19 -17.88 0.18
N LYS A 48 -17.85 -18.67 -0.70
CA LYS A 48 -18.92 -19.65 -0.38
C LYS A 48 -19.53 -20.31 -1.65
N THR A 49 -19.33 -21.63 -1.74
CA THR A 49 -20.11 -22.76 -2.32
C THR A 49 -21.08 -22.61 -3.52
N CYS A 50 -20.80 -23.46 -4.54
CA CYS A 50 -21.65 -24.24 -5.46
C CYS A 50 -22.84 -23.61 -6.22
N CYS A 51 -22.74 -23.55 -7.56
CA CYS A 51 -23.38 -24.49 -8.51
C CYS A 51 -22.87 -24.26 -9.96
N ARG A 52 -22.81 -25.34 -10.76
CA ARG A 52 -22.32 -25.42 -12.16
C ARG A 52 -23.52 -25.64 -13.11
N PRO A 53 -23.37 -25.68 -14.45
CA PRO A 53 -23.25 -24.56 -15.39
C PRO A 53 -24.38 -24.56 -16.46
N SER A 54 -24.45 -23.52 -17.31
CA SER A 54 -24.93 -23.69 -18.70
C SER A 54 -24.27 -22.69 -19.66
N LEU A 55 -23.70 -23.25 -20.74
CA LEU A 55 -23.30 -22.60 -22.01
C LEU A 55 -24.55 -22.49 -22.91
N PRO A 56 -24.63 -21.57 -23.89
CA PRO A 56 -24.01 -21.76 -25.24
C PRO A 56 -23.41 -20.45 -25.82
N ALA A 57 -22.28 -20.46 -26.55
CA ALA A 57 -22.00 -20.83 -27.95
C ALA A 57 -21.94 -19.64 -28.93
N CYS A 58 -20.80 -19.56 -29.65
CA CYS A 58 -20.52 -19.01 -31.00
C CYS A 58 -21.03 -17.60 -31.37
N TRP A 59 -20.21 -16.68 -31.92
CA TRP A 59 -19.70 -16.71 -33.30
C TRP A 59 -18.45 -15.78 -33.47
N ARG A 60 -17.56 -16.15 -34.40
CA ARG A 60 -16.47 -15.35 -35.02
C ARG A 60 -16.88 -15.08 -36.50
N PRO A 61 -16.04 -14.44 -37.35
CA PRO A 61 -15.36 -13.13 -37.30
C PRO A 61 -15.65 -12.35 -38.62
N HIS A 62 -15.05 -11.18 -38.88
CA HIS A 62 -14.42 -10.85 -40.18
C HIS A 62 -13.65 -9.52 -40.19
N PHE A 63 -12.57 -9.54 -40.97
CA PHE A 63 -11.50 -8.54 -41.19
C PHE A 63 -11.83 -7.48 -42.26
N GLY A 64 -11.12 -6.34 -42.23
CA GLY A 64 -10.85 -5.46 -43.38
C GLY A 64 -10.41 -4.04 -42.97
N ARG A 65 -9.10 -3.76 -42.85
CA ARG A 65 -8.17 -3.11 -43.81
C ARG A 65 -8.40 -1.61 -44.13
N ILE A 66 -7.32 -0.86 -43.93
CA ILE A 66 -7.03 0.57 -44.10
C ILE A 66 -6.87 0.92 -45.60
N PRO A 67 -7.13 2.19 -46.00
CA PRO A 67 -6.02 3.01 -46.53
C PRO A 67 -6.08 4.51 -46.11
N SER A 68 -4.89 5.12 -46.02
CA SER A 68 -4.62 6.58 -46.10
C SER A 68 -4.28 6.94 -47.57
N PRO A 69 -4.26 8.21 -48.06
CA PRO A 69 -3.23 9.21 -47.67
C PRO A 69 -3.50 10.75 -47.89
N ARG A 70 -2.61 11.58 -47.29
CA ARG A 70 -1.92 12.81 -47.79
C ARG A 70 -2.52 14.25 -47.79
N PHE A 71 -1.70 15.16 -47.19
CA PHE A 71 -1.35 16.59 -47.47
C PHE A 71 -2.46 17.67 -47.44
N SER A 72 -2.30 18.94 -47.02
CA SER A 72 -1.32 19.77 -46.25
C SER A 72 -2.04 21.15 -46.00
N PRO A 73 -1.40 22.26 -45.55
CA PRO A 73 -1.88 23.10 -44.43
C PRO A 73 -2.55 24.44 -44.82
N ALA A 74 -3.46 24.98 -43.98
CA ALA A 74 -3.69 26.43 -43.81
C ALA A 74 -4.79 26.72 -42.76
N PHE A 75 -4.46 27.66 -41.85
CA PHE A 75 -5.31 28.69 -41.25
C PHE A 75 -6.80 28.40 -40.95
N SER A 76 -7.15 28.31 -39.67
CA SER A 76 -7.85 29.38 -38.94
C SER A 76 -8.38 28.89 -37.60
N ALA A 77 -8.21 29.72 -36.58
CA ALA A 77 -8.74 29.54 -35.24
C ALA A 77 -10.28 29.52 -35.27
N LEU A 78 -10.85 28.42 -34.81
CA LEU A 78 -12.22 28.34 -34.31
C LEU A 78 -12.21 27.47 -33.05
N ALA A 79 -12.69 28.05 -31.97
CA ALA A 79 -12.85 27.41 -30.68
C ALA A 79 -13.65 26.11 -30.83
N PHE A 80 -13.05 24.99 -30.45
CA PHE A 80 -13.74 23.73 -30.24
C PHE A 80 -13.26 23.12 -28.92
N ALA A 81 -14.15 23.08 -27.94
CA ALA A 81 -14.00 22.30 -26.73
C ALA A 81 -13.64 20.84 -27.11
N PRO A 82 -12.70 20.18 -26.42
CA PRO A 82 -12.40 18.78 -26.72
C PRO A 82 -13.60 17.92 -26.32
N ARG A 83 -14.35 17.46 -27.33
CA ARG A 83 -15.27 16.33 -27.24
C ARG A 83 -14.46 15.09 -26.86
N VAL A 84 -14.84 14.49 -25.75
CA VAL A 84 -14.49 13.13 -25.32
C VAL A 84 -14.75 12.16 -26.48
N PRO A 85 -13.75 11.40 -26.96
CA PRO A 85 -14.02 10.26 -27.83
C PRO A 85 -14.60 9.13 -26.96
N GLN A 86 -15.91 8.94 -27.09
CA GLN A 86 -16.60 7.73 -26.69
C GLN A 86 -16.15 6.58 -27.61
N ASN A 87 -15.43 5.60 -27.08
CA ASN A 87 -15.74 4.21 -27.41
C ASN A 87 -15.35 3.28 -26.24
N PRO A 88 -16.34 2.63 -25.60
CA PRO A 88 -16.16 1.81 -24.41
C PRO A 88 -15.91 0.35 -24.80
N ALA A 89 -14.90 -0.28 -24.23
CA ALA A 89 -14.89 -1.71 -23.89
C ALA A 89 -13.51 -2.12 -23.38
N ARG A 90 -13.41 -2.30 -22.06
CA ARG A 90 -12.99 -3.57 -21.45
C ARG A 90 -13.39 -3.56 -19.96
N LEU A 91 -14.65 -3.99 -19.76
CA LEU A 91 -15.18 -4.74 -18.61
C LEU A 91 -14.89 -4.10 -17.23
N CYS A 92 -15.70 -3.17 -16.72
CA CYS A 92 -17.06 -3.36 -16.19
C CYS A 92 -17.17 -4.54 -15.21
N ALA A 93 -16.93 -4.27 -13.91
CA ALA A 93 -17.64 -4.96 -12.85
C ALA A 93 -18.90 -4.13 -12.56
N LEU A 94 -20.03 -4.58 -13.08
CA LEU A 94 -21.36 -4.16 -12.64
C LEU A 94 -21.43 -4.42 -11.13
N ALA A 95 -21.29 -3.38 -10.33
CA ALA A 95 -21.71 -3.39 -8.94
C ALA A 95 -23.24 -3.47 -8.94
N LEU A 96 -23.77 -4.69 -8.94
CA LEU A 96 -25.12 -4.91 -8.46
C LEU A 96 -25.13 -4.41 -7.01
N LEU A 97 -25.83 -3.31 -6.77
CA LEU A 97 -26.14 -2.78 -5.44
C LEU A 97 -27.14 -3.73 -4.77
N LEU A 98 -26.70 -4.95 -4.48
CA LEU A 98 -27.13 -5.65 -3.29
C LEU A 98 -26.24 -5.09 -2.19
N GLN A 99 -26.83 -4.45 -1.19
CA GLN A 99 -26.22 -4.26 0.11
C GLN A 99 -25.96 -5.66 0.69
N CYS A 100 -24.93 -6.32 0.16
CA CYS A 100 -24.36 -7.52 0.73
C CYS A 100 -23.58 -7.01 1.93
N GLU A 101 -23.96 -7.46 3.14
CA GLU A 101 -23.18 -7.37 4.36
C GLU A 101 -21.70 -7.15 4.03
N GLU A 102 -21.19 -5.97 4.37
CA GLU A 102 -19.79 -5.64 4.17
C GLU A 102 -18.99 -6.75 4.85
N ALA A 103 -18.27 -7.57 4.07
CA ALA A 103 -17.64 -8.76 4.61
C ALA A 103 -16.74 -8.34 5.77
N ALA A 104 -16.97 -8.91 6.96
CA ALA A 104 -16.33 -8.48 8.20
C ALA A 104 -14.79 -8.63 8.16
N TYR A 105 -14.27 -9.44 7.23
CA TYR A 105 -12.87 -9.59 6.88
C TYR A 105 -12.71 -10.05 5.42
N GLU A 106 -11.49 -9.96 4.90
CA GLU A 106 -11.11 -10.39 3.55
C GLU A 106 -9.93 -11.37 3.60
N GLU A 107 -9.92 -12.42 2.77
CA GLU A 107 -8.73 -13.25 2.55
C GLU A 107 -7.98 -12.79 1.29
N ARG A 108 -6.67 -12.57 1.43
CA ARG A 108 -5.79 -12.15 0.34
C ARG A 108 -4.58 -13.06 0.23
N HIS A 109 -4.18 -13.30 -1.02
CA HIS A 109 -2.94 -13.98 -1.35
C HIS A 109 -1.98 -13.00 -2.04
N TYR A 110 -0.83 -12.78 -1.40
CA TYR A 110 0.27 -11.98 -1.93
C TYR A 110 1.35 -12.89 -2.50
N PRO A 111 1.84 -12.63 -3.72
CA PRO A 111 2.94 -13.40 -4.30
C PRO A 111 4.25 -13.14 -3.54
N ALA A 112 5.22 -14.02 -3.76
CA ALA A 112 6.59 -13.79 -3.30
C ALA A 112 7.16 -12.48 -3.85
N GLY A 113 8.07 -11.86 -3.10
CA GLY A 113 8.75 -10.66 -3.54
C GLY A 113 9.77 -10.14 -2.54
N LYS A 114 10.60 -9.21 -3.00
CA LYS A 114 11.64 -8.55 -2.20
C LYS A 114 11.10 -7.30 -1.51
N TRP A 115 11.45 -7.19 -0.24
CA TRP A 115 11.09 -6.11 0.66
C TRP A 115 12.34 -5.50 1.26
N ALA A 116 12.38 -4.18 1.41
CA ALA A 116 13.35 -3.52 2.27
C ALA A 116 12.80 -3.50 3.70
N CYS A 117 13.56 -4.05 4.64
CA CYS A 117 13.13 -4.27 6.02
C CYS A 117 14.08 -3.55 6.99
N VAL A 118 13.51 -3.04 8.08
CA VAL A 118 14.23 -2.50 9.24
C VAL A 118 13.54 -3.02 10.49
N THR A 119 14.32 -3.48 11.48
CA THR A 119 13.79 -3.92 12.77
C THR A 119 14.23 -2.94 13.86
N LYS A 120 13.29 -2.51 14.71
CA LYS A 120 13.54 -1.62 15.85
C LYS A 120 12.76 -2.04 17.09
N GLY A 121 13.39 -1.85 18.26
CA GLY A 121 12.86 -2.22 19.57
C GLY A 121 12.83 -1.05 20.55
N GLU A 122 12.18 0.06 20.19
CA GLU A 122 12.04 1.23 21.06
C GLU A 122 11.09 0.96 22.24
N PRO A 123 11.00 1.87 23.23
CA PRO A 123 10.06 1.72 24.35
C PRO A 123 8.58 1.74 23.93
N LEU A 124 8.26 2.42 22.82
CA LEU A 124 6.90 2.52 22.28
C LEU A 124 6.88 2.05 20.81
N TYR A 125 5.84 1.33 20.44
CA TYR A 125 5.58 0.82 19.08
C TYR A 125 5.65 1.94 18.04
N GLU A 126 5.04 3.10 18.32
CA GLU A 126 4.98 4.23 17.40
C GLU A 126 6.37 4.80 17.10
N GLN A 127 7.28 4.73 18.09
CA GLN A 127 8.66 5.17 17.92
C GLN A 127 9.42 4.18 17.03
N SER A 128 9.26 2.87 17.26
CA SER A 128 9.88 1.81 16.44
C SER A 128 9.49 1.95 14.96
N ILE A 129 8.20 2.10 14.65
CA ILE A 129 7.74 2.23 13.26
C ILE A 129 8.15 3.57 12.64
N SER A 130 8.19 4.66 13.43
CA SER A 130 8.57 5.98 12.93
C SER A 130 10.05 6.04 12.55
N LEU A 131 10.93 5.52 13.40
CA LEU A 131 12.37 5.47 13.13
C LEU A 131 12.69 4.55 11.95
N SER A 132 12.05 3.38 11.91
CA SER A 132 12.20 2.42 10.81
C SER A 132 11.72 3.00 9.48
N PHE A 133 10.56 3.67 9.47
CA PHE A 133 10.04 4.31 8.27
C PHE A 133 10.92 5.48 7.81
N MET A 134 11.49 6.28 8.71
CA MET A 134 12.46 7.33 8.33
C MET A 134 13.69 6.75 7.63
N LYS A 135 14.22 5.61 8.11
CA LYS A 135 15.31 4.88 7.44
C LYS A 135 14.92 4.42 6.04
N LEU A 136 13.77 3.74 5.93
CA LEU A 136 13.24 3.28 4.65
C LEU A 136 13.00 4.45 3.68
N MET A 137 12.49 5.59 4.15
CA MET A 137 12.28 6.77 3.32
C MET A 137 13.58 7.36 2.78
N ARG A 138 14.68 7.36 3.55
CA ARG A 138 15.99 7.78 3.04
C ARG A 138 16.47 6.85 1.91
N TYR A 139 16.33 5.54 2.11
CA TYR A 139 16.62 4.53 1.10
C TYR A 139 15.74 4.69 -0.15
N ILE A 140 14.43 4.89 0.01
CA ILE A 140 13.49 5.11 -1.10
C ILE A 140 13.84 6.38 -1.88
N CYS A 141 14.27 7.45 -1.19
CA CYS A 141 14.54 8.74 -1.81
C CYS A 141 15.84 8.79 -2.62
N LYS A 142 16.98 8.43 -2.01
CA LYS A 142 18.28 8.55 -2.68
C LYS A 142 19.42 7.76 -2.04
N GLU A 143 19.29 7.32 -0.78
CA GLU A 143 20.36 6.64 -0.04
C GLU A 143 20.42 5.15 -0.39
N ASN A 144 20.60 4.90 -1.68
CA ASN A 144 20.64 3.59 -2.31
C ASN A 144 21.68 3.61 -3.45
N SER A 145 22.17 2.46 -3.88
CA SER A 145 23.25 2.36 -4.86
C SER A 145 22.98 3.02 -6.22
N VAL A 146 21.71 3.26 -6.58
CA VAL A 146 21.35 3.93 -7.84
C VAL A 146 21.14 5.45 -7.68
N GLY A 147 21.19 5.97 -6.45
CA GLY A 147 21.17 7.41 -6.16
C GLY A 147 19.89 8.14 -6.57
N ARG A 148 18.76 7.44 -6.72
CA ARG A 148 17.49 8.00 -7.20
C ARG A 148 16.29 7.55 -6.39
N TYR A 149 15.18 8.27 -6.60
CA TYR A 149 13.88 7.91 -6.02
C TYR A 149 13.38 6.60 -6.60
N LEU A 150 13.06 5.64 -5.73
CA LEU A 150 12.59 4.32 -6.12
C LEU A 150 11.10 4.30 -6.44
N GLY A 151 10.33 5.30 -6.00
CA GLY A 151 8.86 5.28 -5.98
C GLY A 151 8.35 4.87 -4.60
N MET A 152 7.14 5.27 -4.23
CA MET A 152 6.46 4.82 -3.01
C MET A 152 5.44 3.74 -3.36
N THR A 153 5.37 2.71 -2.52
CA THR A 153 4.37 1.64 -2.59
C THR A 153 3.64 1.55 -1.27
N VAL A 154 2.40 1.08 -1.34
CA VAL A 154 1.58 0.79 -0.17
C VAL A 154 1.01 -0.62 -0.28
N PRO A 155 0.73 -1.30 0.85
CA PRO A 155 0.98 -0.84 2.22
C PRO A 155 2.46 -0.93 2.64
N VAL A 156 2.82 -0.18 3.69
CA VAL A 156 3.98 -0.48 4.53
C VAL A 156 3.53 -1.48 5.59
N LEU A 157 4.27 -2.55 5.77
CA LEU A 157 3.92 -3.61 6.72
C LEU A 157 4.71 -3.44 8.01
N ASN A 158 4.05 -3.54 9.15
CA ASN A 158 4.69 -3.61 10.46
C ASN A 158 4.36 -4.99 11.03
N GLU A 159 5.32 -5.88 11.01
CA GLU A 159 5.23 -7.21 11.59
C GLU A 159 5.58 -7.13 13.07
N ILE A 160 4.68 -7.68 13.87
CA ILE A 160 4.72 -7.62 15.33
C ILE A 160 4.57 -9.02 15.88
N HIS A 161 5.19 -9.24 17.04
CA HIS A 161 5.10 -10.47 17.79
C HIS A 161 4.42 -10.19 19.14
N LEU A 162 3.66 -11.16 19.63
CA LEU A 162 3.18 -11.16 21.01
C LEU A 162 4.08 -12.05 21.87
N ASN A 163 4.14 -11.75 23.17
CA ASN A 163 4.75 -12.64 24.15
C ASN A 163 4.08 -14.03 24.17
N GLU A 164 4.69 -14.99 24.87
CA GLU A 164 4.18 -16.36 24.97
C GLU A 164 2.74 -16.43 25.54
N GLU A 165 2.37 -15.48 26.41
CA GLU A 165 1.02 -15.37 26.96
C GLU A 165 -0.01 -14.75 26.00
N GLY A 166 0.44 -14.12 24.90
CA GLY A 166 -0.42 -13.44 23.92
C GLY A 166 -1.08 -12.16 24.45
N THR A 167 -0.54 -11.57 25.51
CA THR A 167 -1.14 -10.41 26.22
C THR A 167 -0.44 -9.09 25.92
N GLU A 168 0.83 -9.14 25.51
CA GLU A 168 1.68 -7.95 25.31
C GLU A 168 2.40 -8.03 23.96
N LEU A 169 2.62 -6.88 23.33
CA LEU A 169 3.49 -6.78 22.16
C LEU A 169 4.94 -6.92 22.59
N GLU A 170 5.69 -7.77 21.89
CA GLU A 170 7.14 -7.73 21.96
C GLU A 170 7.67 -6.37 21.44
N ARG A 171 8.80 -5.95 21.99
CA ARG A 171 9.35 -4.62 21.67
C ARG A 171 9.82 -4.51 20.23
N GLU A 172 10.36 -5.59 19.67
CA GLU A 172 10.89 -5.60 18.31
C GLU A 172 9.77 -5.59 17.28
N VAL A 173 9.83 -4.60 16.38
CA VAL A 173 8.89 -4.43 15.27
C VAL A 173 9.68 -4.41 13.98
N LEU A 174 9.33 -5.28 13.04
CA LEU A 174 9.89 -5.28 11.70
C LEU A 174 8.99 -4.43 10.79
N THR A 175 9.54 -3.34 10.27
CA THR A 175 8.89 -2.50 9.26
C THR A 175 9.39 -2.87 7.87
N ALA A 176 8.49 -3.19 6.95
CA ALA A 176 8.81 -3.65 5.61
C ALA A 176 8.15 -2.79 4.52
N TYR A 177 8.95 -2.43 3.53
CA TYR A 177 8.57 -1.69 2.33
C TYR A 177 8.72 -2.58 1.08
N TYR A 178 7.65 -2.72 0.29
CA TYR A 178 7.66 -3.52 -0.93
C TYR A 178 8.46 -2.82 -2.03
N LEU A 179 9.43 -3.52 -2.64
CA LEU A 179 10.16 -2.91 -3.75
C LEU A 179 9.26 -2.82 -5.00
N PRO A 180 9.22 -1.68 -5.71
CA PRO A 180 8.49 -1.57 -6.97
C PRO A 180 8.95 -2.62 -7.99
N GLY A 181 8.05 -3.02 -8.90
CA GLY A 181 8.28 -4.14 -9.83
C GLY A 181 9.61 -4.07 -10.60
N GLN A 182 10.04 -2.87 -11.00
CA GLN A 182 11.32 -2.66 -11.70
C GLN A 182 12.57 -3.00 -10.87
N PHE A 183 12.45 -3.07 -9.54
CA PHE A 183 13.53 -3.36 -8.59
C PHE A 183 13.39 -4.76 -7.94
N GLN A 184 12.36 -5.53 -8.29
CA GLN A 184 12.15 -6.87 -7.73
C GLN A 184 13.26 -7.86 -8.14
N GLN A 185 13.79 -7.74 -9.35
CA GLN A 185 14.89 -8.61 -9.82
C GLN A 185 16.24 -8.18 -9.22
N ASN A 186 16.61 -6.92 -9.43
CA ASN A 186 17.87 -6.33 -8.96
C ASN A 186 17.59 -5.16 -8.00
N PRO A 187 17.44 -5.43 -6.70
CA PRO A 187 17.16 -4.40 -5.72
C PRO A 187 18.39 -3.47 -5.55
N PRO A 188 18.20 -2.14 -5.51
CA PRO A 188 19.27 -1.22 -5.14
C PRO A 188 19.84 -1.55 -3.76
N VAL A 189 21.16 -1.50 -3.61
CA VAL A 189 21.82 -1.80 -2.33
C VAL A 189 21.57 -0.61 -1.39
N PRO A 190 21.04 -0.83 -0.17
CA PRO A 190 20.91 0.23 0.82
C PRO A 190 22.27 0.76 1.27
N MET A 191 22.37 2.07 1.52
CA MET A 191 23.56 2.67 2.14
C MET A 191 23.55 2.56 3.67
N ASP A 192 22.36 2.48 4.28
CA ASP A 192 22.19 2.29 5.72
C ASP A 192 22.27 0.78 6.02
N PRO A 193 23.23 0.33 6.85
CA PRO A 193 23.47 -1.10 7.10
C PRO A 193 22.35 -1.78 7.90
N GLU A 194 21.45 -1.01 8.53
CA GLU A 194 20.28 -1.54 9.24
C GLU A 194 19.10 -1.86 8.29
N ILE A 195 19.21 -1.49 7.01
CA ILE A 195 18.22 -1.83 6.00
C ILE A 195 18.65 -3.11 5.30
N HIS A 196 17.82 -4.13 5.41
CA HIS A 196 18.05 -5.43 4.78
C HIS A 196 17.04 -5.67 3.67
N ILE A 197 17.52 -6.15 2.52
CA ILE A 197 16.62 -6.61 1.45
C ILE A 197 16.32 -8.09 1.69
N THR A 198 15.07 -8.40 2.00
CA THR A 198 14.60 -9.76 2.28
C THR A 198 13.62 -10.21 1.20
N GLU A 199 13.84 -11.41 0.67
CA GLU A 199 12.84 -12.08 -0.17
C GLU A 199 11.83 -12.81 0.72
N ARG A 200 10.57 -12.39 0.65
CA ARG A 200 9.46 -13.03 1.35
C ARG A 200 8.80 -14.07 0.44
N ALA A 201 8.53 -15.23 0.98
CA ALA A 201 7.70 -16.26 0.34
C ALA A 201 6.26 -15.74 0.10
N PRO A 202 5.45 -16.43 -0.73
CA PRO A 202 4.05 -16.07 -0.90
C PRO A 202 3.33 -16.05 0.46
N LEU A 203 2.52 -15.02 0.68
CA LEU A 203 1.89 -14.74 1.95
C LEU A 203 0.36 -14.81 1.78
N ARG A 204 -0.29 -15.70 2.53
CA ARG A 204 -1.75 -15.75 2.63
C ARG A 204 -2.16 -15.09 3.94
N VAL A 205 -3.07 -14.12 3.87
CA VAL A 205 -3.55 -13.41 5.05
C VAL A 205 -5.06 -13.31 5.08
N ILE A 206 -5.60 -13.26 6.30
CA ILE A 206 -6.97 -12.83 6.56
C ILE A 206 -6.85 -11.43 7.17
N THR A 207 -7.54 -10.45 6.59
CA THR A 207 -7.39 -9.04 6.94
C THR A 207 -8.69 -8.38 7.31
N ARG A 208 -8.63 -7.47 8.29
CA ARG A 208 -9.71 -6.58 8.68
C ARG A 208 -9.22 -5.13 8.70
N VAL A 209 -10.07 -4.22 8.22
CA VAL A 209 -9.80 -2.78 8.23
C VAL A 209 -10.12 -2.20 9.61
N PHE A 210 -9.27 -1.30 10.10
CA PHE A 210 -9.53 -0.44 11.24
C PHE A 210 -8.95 0.95 11.01
N TYR A 211 -9.32 1.93 11.85
CA TYR A 211 -8.96 3.33 11.64
C TYR A 211 -8.28 3.93 12.87
N GLY A 212 -7.44 4.94 12.62
CA GLY A 212 -6.83 5.76 13.65
C GLY A 212 -5.36 5.47 13.87
N ILE A 213 -4.85 5.95 15.00
CA ILE A 213 -3.45 5.76 15.40
C ILE A 213 -3.27 4.32 15.87
N THR A 214 -2.14 3.73 15.50
CA THR A 214 -1.70 2.38 15.86
C THR A 214 -0.74 2.49 17.04
N THR A 215 -1.25 2.21 18.24
CA THR A 215 -0.52 2.02 19.50
C THR A 215 -0.62 0.55 19.92
N GLU A 216 0.18 0.09 20.88
CA GLU A 216 0.12 -1.27 21.42
C GLU A 216 -1.30 -1.63 21.89
N GLU A 217 -1.95 -0.73 22.64
CA GLU A 217 -3.32 -0.92 23.14
C GLU A 217 -4.32 -1.09 21.98
N THR A 218 -4.25 -0.21 20.97
CA THR A 218 -5.17 -0.30 19.83
C THR A 218 -4.94 -1.58 19.03
N ILE A 219 -3.69 -2.00 18.87
CA ILE A 219 -3.32 -3.21 18.13
C ILE A 219 -3.85 -4.45 18.85
N LEU A 220 -3.59 -4.57 20.15
CA LEU A 220 -4.09 -5.69 20.97
C LEU A 220 -5.62 -5.76 20.95
N ARG A 221 -6.29 -4.60 21.06
CA ARG A 221 -7.75 -4.52 20.96
C ARG A 221 -8.25 -5.00 19.60
N GLU A 222 -7.64 -4.57 18.49
CA GLU A 222 -8.05 -5.01 17.15
C GLU A 222 -7.74 -6.50 16.90
N ILE A 223 -6.64 -7.04 17.45
CA ILE A 223 -6.35 -8.48 17.43
C ILE A 223 -7.45 -9.25 18.16
N GLY A 224 -7.83 -8.84 19.38
CA GLY A 224 -8.90 -9.47 20.15
C GLY A 224 -10.24 -9.45 19.42
N LEU A 225 -10.65 -8.27 18.93
CA LEU A 225 -11.88 -8.13 18.14
C LEU A 225 -11.84 -8.96 16.84
N PHE A 226 -10.68 -9.18 16.25
CA PHE A 226 -10.57 -10.01 15.05
C PHE A 226 -10.65 -11.50 15.39
N TRP A 227 -10.07 -11.94 16.51
CA TRP A 227 -10.26 -13.31 17.01
C TRP A 227 -11.72 -13.62 17.37
N GLU A 228 -12.45 -12.68 17.95
CA GLU A 228 -13.90 -12.84 18.22
C GLU A 228 -14.70 -13.09 16.92
N LEU A 229 -14.32 -12.43 15.82
CA LEU A 229 -14.95 -12.63 14.52
C LEU A 229 -14.52 -13.90 13.80
N LEU A 230 -13.23 -14.25 13.89
CA LEU A 230 -12.67 -15.41 13.19
C LEU A 230 -13.06 -16.72 13.89
N GLY A 231 -13.24 -16.67 15.21
CA GLY A 231 -13.39 -17.84 16.07
C GLY A 231 -12.08 -18.61 16.25
N SER A 232 -12.14 -19.67 17.07
CA SER A 232 -10.99 -20.55 17.30
C SER A 232 -10.64 -21.31 16.02
N THR A 233 -9.43 -21.07 15.50
CA THR A 233 -8.88 -21.79 14.36
C THR A 233 -7.38 -21.98 14.53
N ASP A 234 -6.85 -23.08 14.01
CA ASP A 234 -5.41 -23.34 13.91
C ASP A 234 -4.85 -22.98 12.52
N ALA A 235 -5.68 -22.44 11.63
CA ALA A 235 -5.29 -22.09 10.26
C ALA A 235 -4.39 -20.86 10.16
N VAL A 236 -4.24 -20.09 11.25
CA VAL A 236 -3.41 -18.87 11.32
C VAL A 236 -2.34 -18.97 12.41
N LEU A 237 -1.31 -18.14 12.31
CA LEU A 237 -0.33 -17.92 13.38
C LEU A 237 -1.00 -17.16 14.54
N ARG A 238 -0.63 -17.48 15.78
CA ARG A 238 -1.24 -16.88 17.00
C ARG A 238 -0.37 -15.83 17.66
N GLU A 239 0.92 -15.83 17.35
CA GLU A 239 1.92 -14.98 17.99
C GLU A 239 2.47 -13.93 17.04
N THR A 240 2.14 -14.00 15.74
CA THR A 240 2.67 -13.08 14.71
C THR A 240 1.54 -12.46 13.92
N TYR A 241 1.54 -11.13 13.87
CA TYR A 241 0.53 -10.33 13.19
C TYR A 241 1.20 -9.26 12.33
N ILE A 242 0.47 -8.75 11.34
CA ILE A 242 0.94 -7.63 10.53
C ILE A 242 -0.06 -6.47 10.59
N VAL A 243 0.44 -5.28 10.91
CA VAL A 243 -0.29 -4.02 10.75
C VAL A 243 0.12 -3.38 9.43
N ALA A 244 -0.79 -3.39 8.46
CA ALA A 244 -0.58 -2.80 7.14
C ALA A 244 -1.09 -1.34 7.13
N THR A 245 -0.18 -0.40 6.86
CA THR A 245 -0.48 1.04 6.85
C THR A 245 -0.43 1.58 5.41
N TYR A 246 -1.44 2.36 5.05
CA TYR A 246 -1.63 2.86 3.68
C TYR A 246 -1.37 4.36 3.55
N GLN A 247 -1.36 5.07 4.68
CA GLN A 247 -1.36 6.52 4.72
C GLN A 247 -0.22 7.01 5.62
N ASN A 248 0.17 8.27 5.39
CA ASN A 248 1.16 8.96 6.20
C ASN A 248 0.72 9.02 7.69
N PRO A 249 1.63 8.81 8.65
CA PRO A 249 1.36 8.95 10.09
C PRO A 249 0.60 10.21 10.51
N SER A 250 0.75 11.34 9.79
CA SER A 250 0.07 12.61 10.08
C SER A 250 -1.45 12.60 9.80
N VAL A 251 -2.00 11.57 9.17
CA VAL A 251 -3.44 11.44 8.91
C VAL A 251 -4.15 10.94 10.17
N PRO A 252 -5.09 11.71 10.78
CA PRO A 252 -5.69 11.36 12.06
C PRO A 252 -6.54 10.08 12.01
N GLN A 253 -7.44 9.97 11.03
CA GLN A 253 -8.24 8.77 10.79
C GLN A 253 -7.63 7.92 9.69
N ARG A 254 -6.35 7.57 9.84
CA ARG A 254 -5.68 6.75 8.85
C ARG A 254 -6.32 5.36 8.78
N ARG A 255 -6.52 4.87 7.57
CA ARG A 255 -6.93 3.51 7.27
C ARG A 255 -5.74 2.58 7.47
N ASN A 256 -5.91 1.61 8.36
CA ASN A 256 -4.98 0.52 8.56
C ASN A 256 -5.71 -0.81 8.37
N GLU A 257 -4.94 -1.87 8.29
CA GLU A 257 -5.46 -3.22 8.32
C GLU A 257 -4.65 -4.06 9.30
N ILE A 258 -5.33 -4.93 10.04
CA ILE A 258 -4.71 -5.98 10.83
C ILE A 258 -4.79 -7.27 10.02
N TRP A 259 -3.66 -7.98 9.92
CA TRP A 259 -3.50 -9.17 9.10
C TRP A 259 -3.12 -10.35 9.99
N PHE A 260 -3.91 -11.41 9.89
CA PHE A 260 -3.60 -12.71 10.47
C PHE A 260 -2.97 -13.56 9.37
N ILE A 261 -1.78 -14.10 9.63
CA ILE A 261 -1.04 -14.87 8.63
C ILE A 261 -1.54 -16.31 8.66
N ARG A 262 -1.98 -16.82 7.50
CA ARG A 262 -2.34 -18.24 7.39
C ARG A 262 -1.08 -19.10 7.41
N ARG A 263 -1.15 -20.24 8.10
CA ARG A 263 -0.09 -21.26 8.05
C ARG A 263 0.03 -21.80 6.62
N ALA A 264 1.26 -22.09 6.21
CA ALA A 264 1.47 -22.86 4.98
C ALA A 264 0.85 -24.25 5.16
N GLU A 265 0.08 -24.69 4.15
CA GLU A 265 -0.48 -26.04 4.08
C GLU A 265 0.61 -27.06 3.71
#